data_AF-A0A522AQ52-F1
#
_entry.id   AF-A0A522AQ52-F1
#
_cell.length_a   1.000
_cell.length_b   1.000
_cell.length_c   1.000
_cell.angle_alpha   90.00
_cell.angle_beta   90.00
_cell.angle_gamma   90.00
#
_symmetry.space_group_name_H-M   'P 1'
#
loop_
_entity.id
_entity.type
_entity.pdbx_description
1 polymer ?
#
loop_
_entity_poly.entity_id
_entity_poly.type
_entity_poly.pdbx_seq_one_letter_code
_entity_poly.pdbx_strand_id
1 'polypeptide(L)'
;MSTNSTHTWKFFRVGGVDQVSFRNGSDIASLDQLDQKLWMSLAMPTRGVEFDARTADLIDADKDGRIRPPEIIAAVKWAESAFKDLSDVIKGGDSVALSAIKDANILAGAKRVLASLKKSDAQSISLADVSDTVKILAETRFNGDGVIIADTAEDVAVKKAIEDIIAALGAVTDRSGKPGINQAKLDQFLAEAQTLSDWAAKGEADKNLTPLGLEGTAAAAAAIKAVKVKVDDYFARCRLAAYDPRALAALNRQEAEYLVIAAKDLSITAQEISGFPLAKIEASKPLPLTATVNPAWAAALSALANAAVTPLLGAGKTSLTEADWTALLAKVGAFECWTAGKPVTAVEKIGLPRLRELAKSGVKEKIAELIKQDAALEGEFNQ
;
A
#
# COMPACT_ATOMS: atom_id res chain seq x y z
N MET A 1 -1.39 2.57 -65.64
CA MET A 1 -2.80 2.13 -65.51
C MET A 1 -2.76 0.77 -64.86
N SER A 2 -2.88 0.73 -63.53
CA SER A 2 -2.91 -0.53 -62.79
C SER A 2 -4.33 -1.08 -62.85
N THR A 3 -4.48 -2.25 -63.45
CA THR A 3 -5.74 -2.99 -63.51
C THR A 3 -6.13 -3.40 -62.10
N ASN A 4 -7.14 -2.73 -61.51
CA ASN A 4 -7.83 -3.21 -60.31
C ASN A 4 -8.64 -4.46 -60.69
N SER A 5 -8.00 -5.61 -60.71
CA SER A 5 -8.68 -6.90 -60.81
C SER A 5 -9.45 -7.15 -59.50
N THR A 6 -10.77 -7.05 -59.56
CA THR A 6 -11.68 -7.38 -58.45
C THR A 6 -11.51 -8.85 -58.08
N HIS A 7 -11.33 -9.17 -56.78
CA HIS A 7 -11.13 -10.55 -56.35
C HIS A 7 -12.33 -11.44 -56.72
N THR A 8 -12.08 -12.63 -57.25
CA THR A 8 -13.15 -13.55 -57.67
C THR A 8 -13.45 -14.58 -56.59
N TRP A 9 -14.52 -14.34 -55.84
CA TRP A 9 -15.01 -15.24 -54.79
C TRP A 9 -15.61 -16.52 -55.37
N LYS A 10 -15.41 -17.64 -54.65
CA LYS A 10 -16.12 -18.90 -54.90
C LYS A 10 -17.12 -19.14 -53.80
N PHE A 11 -18.24 -19.72 -54.19
CA PHE A 11 -19.36 -20.02 -53.31
C PHE A 11 -19.67 -21.51 -53.37
N PHE A 12 -20.14 -22.03 -52.25
CA PHE A 12 -20.74 -23.36 -52.15
C PHE A 12 -22.08 -23.22 -51.45
N ARG A 13 -23.00 -24.14 -51.75
CA ARG A 13 -24.35 -24.09 -51.21
C ARG A 13 -24.52 -25.13 -50.11
N VAL A 14 -24.90 -24.67 -48.92
CA VAL A 14 -25.22 -25.52 -47.76
C VAL A 14 -26.49 -24.98 -47.11
N GLY A 15 -27.44 -25.86 -46.78
CA GLY A 15 -28.67 -25.47 -46.08
C GLY A 15 -29.53 -24.44 -46.83
N GLY A 16 -29.43 -24.37 -48.17
CA GLY A 16 -30.17 -23.41 -48.99
C GLY A 16 -29.56 -22.01 -49.08
N VAL A 17 -28.40 -21.76 -48.46
CA VAL A 17 -27.68 -20.48 -48.52
C VAL A 17 -26.34 -20.63 -49.23
N ASP A 18 -25.91 -19.57 -49.91
CA ASP A 18 -24.58 -19.49 -50.53
C ASP A 18 -23.57 -18.99 -49.51
N GLN A 19 -22.53 -19.79 -49.27
CA GLN A 19 -21.43 -19.44 -48.39
C GLN A 19 -20.14 -19.26 -49.18
N VAL A 20 -19.33 -18.30 -48.76
CA VAL A 20 -18.01 -18.04 -49.34
C VAL A 20 -17.06 -19.18 -48.99
N SER A 21 -16.32 -19.68 -49.98
CA SER A 21 -15.29 -20.69 -49.81
C SER A 21 -13.90 -20.06 -49.85
N PHE A 22 -13.14 -20.18 -48.76
CA PHE A 22 -11.71 -19.86 -48.72
C PHE A 22 -10.90 -21.07 -49.20
N ARG A 23 -10.14 -20.90 -50.28
CA ARG A 23 -9.38 -21.99 -50.92
C ARG A 23 -7.88 -21.83 -50.75
N ASN A 24 -7.41 -20.59 -50.65
CA ASN A 24 -5.99 -20.24 -50.57
C ASN A 24 -5.81 -18.89 -49.88
N GLY A 25 -4.56 -18.50 -49.66
CA GLY A 25 -4.21 -17.23 -49.01
C GLY A 25 -4.73 -15.98 -49.73
N SER A 26 -4.94 -16.02 -51.06
CA SER A 26 -5.50 -14.86 -51.79
C SER A 26 -6.97 -14.60 -51.46
N ASP A 27 -7.74 -15.66 -51.14
CA ASP A 27 -9.11 -15.50 -50.66
C ASP A 27 -9.11 -14.85 -49.26
N ILE A 28 -8.15 -15.18 -48.39
CA ILE A 28 -8.03 -14.56 -47.05
C ILE A 28 -7.57 -13.11 -47.18
N ALA A 29 -6.52 -12.83 -47.96
CA ALA A 29 -5.95 -11.50 -48.11
C ALA A 29 -6.95 -10.48 -48.68
N SER A 30 -7.92 -10.95 -49.48
CA SER A 30 -8.96 -10.09 -50.09
C SER A 30 -10.19 -9.90 -49.21
N LEU A 31 -10.19 -10.36 -47.94
CA LEU A 31 -11.36 -10.34 -47.07
C LEU A 31 -11.96 -8.95 -46.86
N ASP A 32 -11.16 -7.89 -46.93
CA ASP A 32 -11.64 -6.50 -46.82
C ASP A 32 -12.48 -6.04 -48.02
N GLN A 33 -12.46 -6.78 -49.13
CA GLN A 33 -13.30 -6.57 -50.31
C GLN A 33 -14.61 -7.38 -50.28
N LEU A 34 -14.80 -8.28 -49.30
CA LEU A 34 -15.99 -9.11 -49.21
C LEU A 34 -17.17 -8.28 -48.68
N ASP A 35 -18.29 -8.26 -49.41
CA ASP A 35 -19.52 -7.62 -48.94
C ASP A 35 -19.95 -8.23 -47.59
N GLN A 36 -20.13 -7.37 -46.57
CA GLN A 36 -20.52 -7.78 -45.22
C GLN A 36 -21.85 -8.55 -45.17
N LYS A 37 -22.72 -8.41 -46.18
CA LYS A 37 -23.96 -9.21 -46.31
C LYS A 37 -23.71 -10.70 -46.49
N LEU A 38 -22.49 -11.08 -46.91
CA LEU A 38 -22.07 -12.47 -47.10
C LEU A 38 -21.43 -13.07 -45.83
N TRP A 39 -21.29 -12.28 -44.76
CA TRP A 39 -20.73 -12.75 -43.49
C TRP A 39 -21.82 -13.45 -42.66
N MET A 40 -21.49 -14.64 -42.14
CA MET A 40 -22.41 -15.40 -41.29
C MET A 40 -22.72 -14.71 -39.96
N SER A 41 -21.79 -13.90 -39.44
CA SER A 41 -21.95 -13.11 -38.23
C SER A 41 -21.17 -11.80 -38.34
N LEU A 42 -21.77 -10.71 -37.82
CA LEU A 42 -21.13 -9.40 -37.70
C LEU A 42 -20.64 -9.12 -36.26
N ALA A 43 -20.90 -10.05 -35.33
CA ALA A 43 -20.42 -9.99 -33.95
C ALA A 43 -20.39 -11.42 -33.38
N MET A 44 -19.21 -12.03 -33.31
CA MET A 44 -19.01 -13.36 -32.74
C MET A 44 -18.57 -13.24 -31.27
N PRO A 45 -19.20 -13.92 -30.30
CA PRO A 45 -18.73 -13.89 -28.92
C PRO A 45 -17.34 -14.56 -28.80
N THR A 46 -16.49 -14.05 -27.92
CA THR A 46 -15.15 -14.62 -27.67
C THR A 46 -15.18 -15.88 -26.80
N ARG A 47 -16.37 -16.29 -26.31
CA ARG A 47 -16.60 -17.44 -25.42
C ARG A 47 -17.81 -18.24 -25.86
N GLY A 48 -17.82 -19.54 -25.55
CA GLY A 48 -18.94 -20.43 -25.88
C GLY A 48 -19.05 -20.81 -27.36
N VAL A 49 -17.96 -20.63 -28.12
CA VAL A 49 -17.82 -21.04 -29.52
C VAL A 49 -16.69 -22.07 -29.63
N GLU A 50 -16.71 -22.87 -30.69
CA GLU A 50 -15.64 -23.85 -30.99
C GLU A 50 -14.43 -23.13 -31.63
N PHE A 51 -13.79 -22.25 -30.85
CA PHE A 51 -12.61 -21.47 -31.23
C PHE A 51 -11.74 -21.24 -29.99
N ASP A 52 -10.41 -21.18 -30.16
CA ASP A 52 -9.50 -20.98 -29.03
C ASP A 52 -9.75 -19.62 -28.37
N ALA A 53 -10.00 -19.62 -27.06
CA ALA A 53 -10.37 -18.41 -26.33
C ALA A 53 -9.23 -17.39 -26.23
N ARG A 54 -7.96 -17.84 -26.22
CA ARG A 54 -6.82 -16.93 -26.16
C ARG A 54 -6.60 -16.26 -27.51
N THR A 55 -6.73 -17.01 -28.60
CA THR A 55 -6.74 -16.44 -29.95
C THR A 55 -7.89 -15.45 -30.11
N ALA A 56 -9.07 -15.76 -29.56
CA ALA A 56 -10.20 -14.82 -29.57
C ALA A 56 -9.86 -13.51 -28.84
N ASP A 57 -9.22 -13.61 -27.67
CA ASP A 57 -8.80 -12.44 -26.88
C ASP A 57 -7.74 -11.59 -27.59
N LEU A 58 -6.91 -12.18 -28.47
CA LEU A 58 -5.95 -11.43 -29.27
C LEU A 58 -6.62 -10.65 -30.41
N ILE A 59 -7.73 -11.15 -30.94
CA ILE A 59 -8.49 -10.51 -32.02
C ILE A 59 -9.42 -9.44 -31.48
N ASP A 60 -10.04 -9.66 -30.31
CA ASP A 60 -10.88 -8.70 -29.59
C ASP A 60 -10.01 -7.53 -29.08
N ALA A 61 -9.94 -6.48 -29.89
CA ALA A 61 -9.03 -5.36 -29.69
C ALA A 61 -9.57 -4.37 -28.66
N ASP A 62 -10.90 -4.22 -28.55
CA ASP A 62 -11.56 -3.32 -27.60
C ASP A 62 -11.94 -3.99 -26.27
N LYS A 63 -11.73 -5.31 -26.16
CA LYS A 63 -11.96 -6.12 -24.95
C LYS A 63 -13.43 -6.16 -24.53
N ASP A 64 -14.37 -6.02 -25.46
CA ASP A 64 -15.80 -6.06 -25.17
C ASP A 64 -16.41 -7.48 -25.21
N GLY A 65 -15.59 -8.49 -25.48
CA GLY A 65 -15.99 -9.89 -25.53
C GLY A 65 -16.63 -10.29 -26.86
N ARG A 66 -16.52 -9.48 -27.91
CA ARG A 66 -17.06 -9.78 -29.24
C ARG A 66 -16.10 -9.39 -30.35
N ILE A 67 -15.94 -10.29 -31.31
CA ILE A 67 -15.15 -10.10 -32.51
C ILE A 67 -16.03 -9.64 -33.67
N ARG A 68 -15.66 -8.53 -34.30
CA ARG A 68 -16.37 -7.88 -35.42
C ARG A 68 -15.54 -7.88 -36.70
N PRO A 69 -16.16 -7.64 -37.88
CA PRO A 69 -15.44 -7.64 -39.16
C PRO A 69 -14.17 -6.77 -39.19
N PRO A 70 -14.13 -5.54 -38.64
CA PRO A 70 -12.91 -4.72 -38.65
C PRO A 70 -11.72 -5.38 -37.93
N GLU A 71 -11.97 -6.12 -36.85
CA GLU A 71 -10.94 -6.80 -36.05
C GLU A 71 -10.40 -8.02 -36.78
N ILE A 72 -11.27 -8.80 -37.42
CA ILE A 72 -10.86 -9.91 -38.29
C ILE A 72 -10.05 -9.40 -39.48
N ILE A 73 -10.48 -8.31 -40.12
CA ILE A 73 -9.75 -7.70 -41.23
C ILE A 73 -8.37 -7.21 -40.74
N ALA A 74 -8.29 -6.61 -39.55
CA ALA A 74 -7.02 -6.21 -38.96
C ALA A 74 -6.10 -7.41 -38.69
N ALA A 75 -6.64 -8.52 -38.15
CA ALA A 75 -5.90 -9.75 -37.92
C ALA A 75 -5.37 -10.36 -39.24
N VAL A 76 -6.18 -10.32 -40.31
CA VAL A 76 -5.76 -10.74 -41.66
C VAL A 76 -4.61 -9.88 -42.19
N LYS A 77 -4.72 -8.55 -42.07
CA LYS A 77 -3.66 -7.62 -42.51
C LYS A 77 -2.36 -7.84 -41.74
N TRP A 78 -2.46 -8.10 -40.44
CA TRP A 78 -1.31 -8.48 -39.62
C TRP A 78 -0.70 -9.79 -40.13
N ALA A 79 -1.51 -10.82 -40.37
CA ALA A 79 -1.03 -12.11 -40.87
C ALA A 79 -0.37 -12.00 -42.25
N GLU A 80 -0.88 -11.14 -43.14
CA GLU A 80 -0.25 -10.85 -44.45
C GLU A 80 1.12 -10.16 -44.32
N SER A 81 1.31 -9.36 -43.29
CA SER A 81 2.62 -8.78 -42.97
C SER A 81 3.58 -9.81 -42.37
N ALA A 82 3.06 -10.77 -41.60
CA ALA A 82 3.82 -11.76 -40.85
C ALA A 82 4.24 -12.99 -41.69
N PHE A 83 3.40 -13.48 -42.60
CA PHE A 83 3.63 -14.69 -43.39
C PHE A 83 4.12 -14.39 -44.82
N LYS A 84 4.93 -15.29 -45.38
CA LYS A 84 5.32 -15.26 -46.80
C LYS A 84 4.20 -15.75 -47.71
N ASP A 85 3.45 -16.77 -47.26
CA ASP A 85 2.28 -17.31 -47.94
C ASP A 85 1.15 -17.47 -46.93
N LEU A 86 0.09 -16.68 -47.09
CA LEU A 86 -1.07 -16.70 -46.20
C LEU A 86 -1.87 -18.01 -46.30
N SER A 87 -1.63 -18.82 -47.33
CA SER A 87 -2.19 -20.16 -47.45
C SER A 87 -1.71 -21.10 -46.34
N ASP A 88 -0.59 -20.79 -45.68
CA ASP A 88 -0.11 -21.55 -44.53
C ASP A 88 -1.08 -21.53 -43.34
N VAL A 89 -1.88 -20.46 -43.20
CA VAL A 89 -2.93 -20.36 -42.17
C VAL A 89 -4.04 -21.40 -42.39
N ILE A 90 -4.36 -21.72 -43.64
CA ILE A 90 -5.42 -22.67 -44.01
C ILE A 90 -5.01 -24.11 -43.69
N LYS A 91 -3.72 -24.42 -43.77
CA LYS A 91 -3.20 -25.77 -43.46
C LYS A 91 -3.51 -26.18 -42.02
N GLY A 92 -3.61 -25.19 -41.12
CA GLY A 92 -3.81 -25.43 -39.69
C GLY A 92 -2.62 -26.13 -39.03
N GLY A 93 -2.71 -26.31 -37.72
CA GLY A 93 -1.68 -26.94 -36.90
C GLY A 93 -1.29 -26.10 -35.69
N ASP A 94 -0.34 -26.61 -34.92
CA ASP A 94 0.16 -26.00 -33.68
C ASP A 94 1.55 -25.37 -33.86
N SER A 95 2.07 -25.29 -35.08
CA SER A 95 3.41 -24.80 -35.37
C SER A 95 3.51 -24.04 -36.69
N VAL A 96 4.49 -23.14 -36.74
CA VAL A 96 4.82 -22.32 -37.91
C VAL A 96 6.27 -22.58 -38.29
N ALA A 97 6.52 -22.90 -39.56
CA ALA A 97 7.89 -23.03 -40.07
C ALA A 97 8.61 -21.67 -40.04
N LEU A 98 9.85 -21.64 -39.57
CA LEU A 98 10.65 -20.40 -39.55
C LEU A 98 10.85 -19.84 -40.97
N SER A 99 10.90 -20.71 -41.97
CA SER A 99 11.00 -20.33 -43.38
C SER A 99 9.72 -19.66 -43.90
N ALA A 100 8.56 -19.86 -43.27
CA ALA A 100 7.28 -19.27 -43.66
C ALA A 100 7.07 -17.84 -43.10
N ILE A 101 7.85 -17.44 -42.09
CA ILE A 101 7.77 -16.11 -41.49
C ILE A 101 8.48 -15.09 -42.39
N LYS A 102 7.76 -14.03 -42.78
CA LYS A 102 8.21 -12.91 -43.61
C LYS A 102 8.77 -11.78 -42.76
N ASP A 103 8.10 -11.44 -41.67
CA ASP A 103 8.51 -10.34 -40.80
C ASP A 103 9.81 -10.71 -40.05
N ALA A 104 10.83 -9.87 -40.19
CA ALA A 104 12.16 -10.14 -39.64
C ALA A 104 12.18 -10.08 -38.10
N ASN A 105 11.33 -9.25 -37.48
CA ASN A 105 11.23 -9.15 -36.03
C ASN A 105 10.52 -10.36 -35.44
N ILE A 106 9.42 -10.81 -36.06
CA ILE A 106 8.71 -12.04 -35.66
C ILE A 106 9.65 -13.25 -35.80
N LEU A 107 10.40 -13.33 -36.91
CA LEU A 107 11.37 -14.41 -37.12
C LEU A 107 12.50 -14.38 -36.08
N ALA A 108 13.02 -13.19 -35.75
CA ALA A 108 14.03 -13.04 -34.70
C ALA A 108 13.49 -13.43 -33.33
N GLY A 109 12.28 -13.02 -32.98
CA GLY A 109 11.58 -13.42 -31.75
C GLY A 109 11.40 -14.93 -31.67
N ALA A 110 10.90 -15.57 -32.73
CA ALA A 110 10.74 -17.02 -32.79
C ALA A 110 12.06 -17.78 -32.59
N LYS A 111 13.16 -17.32 -33.22
CA LYS A 111 14.49 -17.89 -33.00
C LYS A 111 15.00 -17.70 -31.57
N ARG A 112 14.69 -16.56 -30.95
CA ARG A 112 15.05 -16.27 -29.55
C ARG A 112 14.33 -17.21 -28.59
N VAL A 113 13.02 -17.41 -28.77
CA VAL A 113 12.21 -18.38 -28.01
C VAL A 113 12.85 -19.77 -28.10
N LEU A 114 13.14 -20.24 -29.32
CA LEU A 114 13.77 -21.55 -29.53
C LEU A 114 15.16 -21.65 -28.89
N ALA A 115 15.97 -20.60 -28.94
CA ALA A 115 17.28 -20.57 -28.29
C ALA A 115 17.16 -20.66 -26.75
N SER A 116 16.22 -19.94 -26.13
CA SER A 116 15.95 -20.02 -24.69
C SER A 116 15.52 -21.43 -24.25
N LEU A 117 14.83 -22.16 -25.12
CA LEU A 117 14.45 -23.56 -24.92
C LEU A 117 15.55 -24.57 -25.27
N LYS A 118 16.76 -24.12 -25.63
CA LYS A 118 17.88 -24.95 -26.12
C LYS A 118 17.52 -25.75 -27.38
N LYS A 119 16.64 -25.21 -28.23
CA LYS A 119 16.19 -25.76 -29.52
C LYS A 119 16.67 -24.92 -30.71
N SER A 120 17.90 -24.40 -30.68
CA SER A 120 18.41 -23.45 -31.70
C SER A 120 18.40 -23.98 -33.13
N ASP A 121 18.45 -25.30 -33.33
CA ASP A 121 18.46 -25.95 -34.65
C ASP A 121 17.06 -26.26 -35.19
N ALA A 122 16.00 -25.96 -34.43
CA ALA A 122 14.62 -26.22 -34.83
C ALA A 122 14.22 -25.39 -36.06
N GLN A 123 13.47 -26.00 -36.97
CA GLN A 123 13.03 -25.37 -38.23
C GLN A 123 11.62 -24.79 -38.15
N SER A 124 10.93 -25.00 -37.04
CA SER A 124 9.58 -24.51 -36.76
C SER A 124 9.44 -24.15 -35.28
N ILE A 125 8.53 -23.23 -34.99
CA ILE A 125 8.14 -22.85 -33.64
C ILE A 125 6.71 -23.32 -33.39
N SER A 126 6.45 -23.96 -32.25
CA SER A 126 5.12 -24.39 -31.84
C SER A 126 4.47 -23.44 -30.83
N LEU A 127 3.15 -23.51 -30.68
CA LEU A 127 2.41 -22.80 -29.64
C LEU A 127 2.89 -23.18 -28.22
N ALA A 128 3.31 -24.44 -28.05
CA ALA A 128 3.91 -24.92 -26.82
C ALA A 128 5.25 -24.22 -26.54
N ASP A 129 6.11 -24.05 -27.55
CA ASP A 129 7.39 -23.36 -27.39
C ASP A 129 7.19 -21.90 -26.93
N VAL A 130 6.20 -21.20 -27.48
CA VAL A 130 5.87 -19.83 -27.06
C VAL A 130 5.34 -19.82 -25.62
N SER A 131 4.42 -20.73 -25.31
CA SER A 131 3.79 -20.81 -23.98
C SER A 131 4.79 -21.16 -22.86
N ASP A 132 5.70 -22.10 -23.14
CA ASP A 132 6.75 -22.50 -22.19
C ASP A 132 7.79 -21.39 -22.02
N THR A 133 8.11 -20.66 -23.08
CA THR A 133 9.05 -19.54 -23.00
C THR A 133 8.47 -18.38 -22.18
N VAL A 134 7.18 -18.05 -22.31
CA VAL A 134 6.55 -17.04 -21.43
C VAL A 134 6.69 -17.43 -19.95
N LYS A 135 6.54 -18.72 -19.61
CA LYS A 135 6.78 -19.20 -18.24
C LYS A 135 8.25 -19.10 -17.83
N ILE A 136 9.16 -19.55 -18.69
CA ILE A 136 10.61 -19.55 -18.41
C ILE A 136 11.13 -18.12 -18.25
N LEU A 137 10.66 -17.19 -19.08
CA LEU A 137 11.01 -15.76 -19.02
C LEU A 137 10.33 -15.04 -17.86
N ALA A 138 9.14 -15.45 -17.43
CA ALA A 138 8.57 -14.95 -16.17
C ALA A 138 9.36 -15.43 -14.95
N GLU A 139 9.99 -16.61 -15.03
CA GLU A 139 10.82 -17.20 -13.97
C GLU A 139 12.28 -16.73 -13.98
N THR A 140 12.72 -15.93 -14.97
CA THR A 140 14.07 -15.37 -14.96
C THR A 140 14.22 -14.35 -13.83
N ARG A 141 15.44 -14.24 -13.29
CA ARG A 141 15.78 -13.34 -12.19
C ARG A 141 15.37 -11.87 -12.47
N PHE A 142 15.50 -11.47 -13.73
CA PHE A 142 15.01 -10.21 -14.26
C PHE A 142 14.08 -10.54 -15.43
N ASN A 143 12.84 -10.06 -15.38
CA ASN A 143 11.78 -10.38 -16.34
C ASN A 143 11.18 -9.11 -17.00
N GLY A 144 11.73 -7.93 -16.69
CA GLY A 144 11.49 -6.70 -17.43
C GLY A 144 10.19 -5.97 -17.10
N ASP A 145 9.59 -6.20 -15.93
CA ASP A 145 8.38 -5.49 -15.48
C ASP A 145 8.66 -4.35 -14.48
N GLY A 146 9.93 -4.13 -14.14
CA GLY A 146 10.36 -3.14 -13.16
C GLY A 146 9.97 -3.49 -11.72
N VAL A 147 9.62 -4.75 -11.47
CA VAL A 147 9.33 -5.31 -10.15
C VAL A 147 10.46 -6.26 -9.77
N ILE A 148 10.94 -6.15 -8.53
CA ILE A 148 11.92 -7.09 -8.00
C ILE A 148 11.34 -7.83 -6.81
N ILE A 149 11.68 -9.12 -6.71
CA ILE A 149 11.31 -9.99 -5.60
C ILE A 149 12.51 -10.23 -4.70
N ALA A 150 12.29 -10.79 -3.51
CA ALA A 150 13.39 -11.11 -2.60
C ALA A 150 14.44 -12.03 -3.25
N ASP A 151 14.01 -12.95 -4.13
CA ASP A 151 14.91 -13.85 -4.87
C ASP A 151 15.76 -13.14 -5.96
N THR A 152 15.38 -11.92 -6.38
CA THR A 152 16.15 -11.11 -7.34
C THR A 152 17.48 -10.65 -6.74
N ALA A 153 17.55 -10.48 -5.42
CA ALA A 153 18.77 -10.09 -4.73
C ALA A 153 19.61 -11.32 -4.32
N GLU A 154 20.94 -11.24 -4.43
CA GLU A 154 21.84 -12.28 -3.89
C GLU A 154 22.20 -12.02 -2.43
N ASP A 155 22.31 -10.74 -2.06
CA ASP A 155 22.68 -10.28 -0.73
C ASP A 155 21.49 -10.45 0.24
N VAL A 156 21.70 -11.21 1.33
CA VAL A 156 20.71 -11.48 2.37
C VAL A 156 20.15 -10.20 3.00
N ALA A 157 20.97 -9.16 3.14
CA ALA A 157 20.52 -7.88 3.70
C ALA A 157 19.54 -7.17 2.76
N VAL A 158 19.78 -7.28 1.44
CA VAL A 158 18.89 -6.73 0.40
C VAL A 158 17.59 -7.52 0.33
N LYS A 159 17.65 -8.86 0.40
CA LYS A 159 16.45 -9.72 0.47
C LYS A 159 15.54 -9.30 1.61
N LYS A 160 16.11 -9.21 2.82
CA LYS A 160 15.37 -8.83 4.03
C LYS A 160 14.79 -7.43 3.92
N ALA A 161 15.51 -6.49 3.31
CA ALA A 161 14.97 -5.14 3.09
C ALA A 161 13.77 -5.13 2.12
N ILE A 162 13.79 -5.95 1.06
CA ILE A 162 12.64 -6.11 0.16
C ILE A 162 11.44 -6.68 0.94
N GLU A 163 11.66 -7.71 1.76
CA GLU A 163 10.62 -8.29 2.62
C GLU A 163 10.07 -7.28 3.64
N ASP A 164 10.94 -6.50 4.29
CA ASP A 164 10.56 -5.43 5.22
C ASP A 164 9.64 -4.40 4.53
N ILE A 165 9.97 -4.00 3.29
CA ILE A 165 9.16 -3.06 2.49
C ILE A 165 7.80 -3.67 2.13
N ILE A 166 7.77 -4.93 1.68
CA ILE A 166 6.53 -5.65 1.36
C ILE A 166 5.62 -5.75 2.59
N ALA A 167 6.19 -6.09 3.76
CA ALA A 167 5.43 -6.20 5.00
C ALA A 167 4.81 -4.87 5.46
N ALA A 168 5.49 -3.74 5.19
CA ALA A 168 4.98 -2.42 5.53
C ALA A 168 3.98 -1.87 4.51
N LEU A 169 4.30 -1.89 3.22
CA LEU A 169 3.56 -1.18 2.17
C LEU A 169 2.67 -2.07 1.31
N GLY A 170 2.75 -3.39 1.49
CA GLY A 170 2.13 -4.37 0.60
C GLY A 170 2.96 -4.63 -0.66
N ALA A 171 2.70 -5.78 -1.28
CA ALA A 171 3.40 -6.23 -2.48
C ALA A 171 2.83 -5.64 -3.77
N VAL A 172 3.68 -5.57 -4.79
CA VAL A 172 3.30 -5.53 -6.21
C VAL A 172 3.53 -6.93 -6.77
N THR A 173 2.58 -7.46 -7.53
CA THR A 173 2.72 -8.77 -8.15
C THR A 173 3.69 -8.67 -9.33
N ASP A 174 4.80 -9.39 -9.23
CA ASP A 174 5.78 -9.57 -10.30
C ASP A 174 5.22 -10.52 -11.39
N ARG A 175 5.76 -10.47 -12.62
CA ARG A 175 5.38 -11.39 -13.72
C ARG A 175 5.49 -12.87 -13.37
N SER A 176 6.38 -13.27 -12.47
CA SER A 176 6.45 -14.65 -11.93
C SER A 176 5.27 -15.02 -11.04
N GLY A 177 4.42 -14.06 -10.67
CA GLY A 177 3.33 -14.20 -9.70
C GLY A 177 3.75 -14.05 -8.24
N LYS A 178 5.04 -13.84 -7.97
CA LYS A 178 5.58 -13.66 -6.61
C LYS A 178 5.41 -12.21 -6.12
N PRO A 179 5.38 -11.99 -4.79
CA PRO A 179 5.30 -10.65 -4.22
C PRO A 179 6.64 -9.92 -4.35
N GLY A 180 6.61 -8.73 -4.93
CA GLY A 180 7.77 -7.87 -5.12
C GLY A 180 7.49 -6.39 -4.82
N ILE A 181 8.45 -5.55 -5.19
CA ILE A 181 8.37 -4.09 -5.08
C ILE A 181 8.89 -3.44 -6.36
N ASN A 182 8.33 -2.28 -6.69
CA ASN A 182 8.77 -1.44 -7.79
C ASN A 182 9.34 -0.11 -7.27
N GLN A 183 9.79 0.76 -8.18
CA GLN A 183 10.37 2.07 -7.83
C GLN A 183 9.41 2.91 -6.97
N ALA A 184 8.11 2.93 -7.29
CA ALA A 184 7.13 3.71 -6.55
C ALA A 184 7.00 3.25 -5.08
N LYS A 185 7.03 1.93 -4.82
CA LYS A 185 7.04 1.39 -3.45
C LYS A 185 8.34 1.71 -2.72
N LEU A 186 9.48 1.65 -3.40
CA LEU A 186 10.74 2.05 -2.82
C LEU A 186 10.72 3.54 -2.43
N ASP A 187 10.29 4.42 -3.33
CA ASP A 187 10.23 5.87 -3.07
C ASP A 187 9.28 6.20 -1.91
N GLN A 188 8.10 5.58 -1.88
CA GLN A 188 7.15 5.71 -0.77
C GLN A 188 7.79 5.28 0.55
N PHE A 189 8.47 4.13 0.57
CA PHE A 189 9.16 3.63 1.75
C PHE A 189 10.21 4.61 2.26
N LEU A 190 11.01 5.17 1.35
CA LEU A 190 12.06 6.14 1.67
C LEU A 190 11.48 7.41 2.28
N ALA A 191 10.43 7.96 1.67
CA ALA A 191 9.77 9.17 2.15
C ALA A 191 9.14 8.97 3.54
N GLU A 192 8.42 7.85 3.75
CA GLU A 192 7.81 7.55 5.04
C GLU A 192 8.85 7.29 6.13
N ALA A 193 9.92 6.55 5.82
CA ALA A 193 11.01 6.25 6.75
C ALA A 193 11.78 7.52 7.15
N GLN A 194 12.03 8.42 6.20
CA GLN A 194 12.67 9.70 6.46
C GLN A 194 11.79 10.58 7.35
N THR A 195 10.51 10.74 7.00
CA THR A 195 9.54 11.53 7.79
C THR A 195 9.46 11.07 9.24
N LEU A 196 9.35 9.75 9.48
CA LEU A 196 9.31 9.20 10.83
C LEU A 196 10.65 9.38 11.57
N SER A 197 11.77 9.21 10.87
CA SER A 197 13.11 9.38 11.45
C SER A 197 13.40 10.82 11.86
N ASP A 198 12.97 11.80 11.06
CA ASP A 198 13.12 13.23 11.33
C ASP A 198 12.23 13.67 12.49
N TRP A 199 10.98 13.18 12.52
CA TRP A 199 10.10 13.39 13.67
C TRP A 199 10.74 12.87 14.97
N ALA A 200 11.31 11.67 14.95
CA ALA A 200 11.99 11.09 16.11
C ALA A 200 13.26 11.85 16.50
N ALA A 201 14.09 12.23 15.52
CA ALA A 201 15.31 12.99 15.74
C ALA A 201 15.05 14.34 16.41
N LYS A 202 13.93 15.00 16.06
CA LYS A 202 13.50 16.24 16.71
C LYS A 202 13.29 16.05 18.22
N GLY A 203 12.60 14.99 18.64
CA GLY A 203 12.37 14.68 20.05
C GLY A 203 13.64 14.27 20.81
N GLU A 204 14.59 13.63 20.12
CA GLU A 204 15.88 13.23 20.68
C GLU A 204 16.84 14.43 20.87
N ALA A 205 16.79 15.42 19.97
CA ALA A 205 17.72 16.55 19.96
C ALA A 205 17.24 17.77 20.76
N ASP A 206 15.93 18.07 20.73
CA ASP A 206 15.39 19.29 21.32
C ASP A 206 15.09 19.11 22.82
N LYS A 207 15.99 19.62 23.66
CA LYS A 207 15.85 19.60 25.13
C LYS A 207 14.68 20.46 25.63
N ASN A 208 14.17 21.40 24.84
CA ASN A 208 12.98 22.15 25.21
C ASN A 208 11.71 21.31 25.00
N LEU A 209 11.74 20.34 24.07
CA LEU A 209 10.69 19.32 23.95
C LEU A 209 10.79 18.27 25.04
N THR A 210 12.00 17.91 25.47
CA THR A 210 12.24 16.85 26.44
C THR A 210 13.01 17.34 27.67
N PRO A 211 12.44 18.23 28.49
CA PRO A 211 13.12 18.84 29.64
C PRO A 211 13.62 17.82 30.68
N LEU A 212 13.05 16.61 30.71
CA LEU A 212 13.45 15.50 31.59
C LEU A 212 14.04 14.31 30.82
N GLY A 213 14.51 14.53 29.59
CA GLY A 213 14.74 13.46 28.62
C GLY A 213 13.42 12.86 28.11
N LEU A 214 13.51 11.98 27.12
CA LEU A 214 12.33 11.48 26.40
C LEU A 214 11.39 10.69 27.34
N GLU A 215 11.93 9.72 28.07
CA GLU A 215 11.15 8.88 28.98
C GLU A 215 10.57 9.66 30.17
N GLY A 216 11.38 10.52 30.79
CA GLY A 216 10.94 11.34 31.92
C GLY A 216 9.84 12.34 31.52
N THR A 217 9.98 12.97 30.35
CA THR A 217 8.98 13.92 29.84
C THR A 217 7.69 13.19 29.43
N ALA A 218 7.81 11.99 28.83
CA ALA A 218 6.66 11.15 28.52
C ALA A 218 5.88 10.74 29.78
N ALA A 219 6.60 10.33 30.84
CA ALA A 219 6.00 9.99 32.13
C ALA A 219 5.32 11.21 32.78
N ALA A 220 5.96 12.39 32.74
CA ALA A 220 5.38 13.63 33.23
C ALA A 220 4.08 14.00 32.48
N ALA A 221 4.10 13.98 31.15
CA ALA A 221 2.94 14.28 30.32
C ALA A 221 1.79 13.28 30.55
N ALA A 222 2.10 11.98 30.68
CA ALA A 222 1.10 10.96 31.00
C ALA A 222 0.45 11.18 32.38
N ALA A 223 1.25 11.51 33.40
CA ALA A 223 0.75 11.79 34.74
C ALA A 223 -0.11 13.07 34.79
N ILE A 224 0.29 14.12 34.06
CA ILE A 224 -0.50 15.35 33.89
C ILE A 224 -1.83 15.02 33.21
N LYS A 225 -1.81 14.31 32.08
CA LYS A 225 -3.01 13.93 31.32
C LYS A 225 -3.99 13.13 32.16
N ALA A 226 -3.50 12.20 33.00
CA ALA A 226 -4.34 11.35 33.84
C ALA A 226 -5.21 12.13 34.82
N VAL A 227 -4.71 13.24 35.38
CA VAL A 227 -5.41 14.03 36.40
C VAL A 227 -5.98 15.35 35.89
N LYS A 228 -5.63 15.76 34.66
CA LYS A 228 -5.89 17.09 34.11
C LYS A 228 -7.33 17.57 34.31
N VAL A 229 -8.30 16.75 33.91
CA VAL A 229 -9.74 17.10 34.02
C VAL A 229 -10.14 17.42 35.46
N LYS A 230 -9.65 16.64 36.42
CA LYS A 230 -10.00 16.80 37.83
C LYS A 230 -9.25 17.95 38.50
N VAL A 231 -8.01 18.21 38.10
CA VAL A 231 -7.25 19.37 38.58
C VAL A 231 -7.86 20.67 38.06
N ASP A 232 -8.25 20.69 36.77
CA ASP A 232 -8.96 21.82 36.16
C ASP A 232 -10.32 22.08 36.85
N ASP A 233 -11.10 21.03 37.13
CA ASP A 233 -12.36 21.09 37.91
C ASP A 233 -12.13 21.62 39.34
N TYR A 234 -11.11 21.11 40.03
CA TYR A 234 -10.77 21.57 41.38
C TYR A 234 -10.49 23.08 41.42
N PHE A 235 -9.61 23.59 40.56
CA PHE A 235 -9.32 25.02 40.53
C PHE A 235 -10.51 25.86 40.07
N ALA A 236 -11.33 25.37 39.13
CA ALA A 236 -12.59 26.03 38.76
C ALA A 236 -13.54 26.20 39.94
N ARG A 237 -13.70 25.17 40.78
CA ARG A 237 -14.50 25.23 42.01
C ARG A 237 -13.89 26.17 43.04
N CYS A 238 -12.56 26.17 43.22
CA CYS A 238 -11.89 27.12 44.12
C CYS A 238 -12.07 28.59 43.68
N ARG A 239 -12.05 28.87 42.36
CA ARG A 239 -12.37 30.19 41.81
C ARG A 239 -13.82 30.58 42.07
N LEU A 240 -14.77 29.68 41.85
CA LEU A 240 -16.19 29.93 42.11
C LEU A 240 -16.45 30.17 43.60
N ALA A 241 -15.81 29.42 44.49
CA ALA A 241 -15.87 29.62 45.94
C ALA A 241 -15.29 30.98 46.38
N ALA A 242 -14.25 31.47 45.70
CA ALA A 242 -13.69 32.80 45.95
C ALA A 242 -14.60 33.93 45.45
N TYR A 243 -15.34 33.68 44.36
CA TYR A 243 -16.27 34.65 43.77
C TYR A 243 -17.59 34.76 44.55
N ASP A 244 -18.23 33.64 44.88
CA ASP A 244 -19.46 33.60 45.67
C ASP A 244 -19.35 32.55 46.80
N PRO A 245 -19.05 32.99 48.04
CA PRO A 245 -18.94 32.09 49.19
C PRO A 245 -20.21 31.28 49.47
N ARG A 246 -21.38 31.72 49.01
CA ARG A 246 -22.64 30.97 49.19
C ARG A 246 -22.64 29.64 48.43
N ALA A 247 -21.84 29.52 47.38
CA ALA A 247 -21.69 28.28 46.61
C ALA A 247 -20.85 27.21 47.34
N LEU A 248 -20.08 27.56 48.38
CA LEU A 248 -19.08 26.69 49.01
C LEU A 248 -19.64 25.35 49.50
N ALA A 249 -20.85 25.36 50.07
CA ALA A 249 -21.53 24.15 50.54
C ALA A 249 -21.91 23.22 49.38
N ALA A 250 -22.39 23.77 48.26
CA ALA A 250 -22.73 22.99 47.08
C ALA A 250 -21.49 22.42 46.36
N LEU A 251 -20.35 23.12 46.43
CA LEU A 251 -19.12 22.71 45.75
C LEU A 251 -18.38 21.55 46.43
N ASN A 252 -18.59 21.36 47.74
CA ASN A 252 -18.00 20.26 48.54
C ASN A 252 -18.89 19.01 48.64
N ARG A 253 -19.99 18.94 47.86
CA ARG A 253 -21.09 17.94 48.00
C ARG A 253 -21.84 18.08 49.32
N GLN A 254 -23.13 17.73 49.29
CA GLN A 254 -23.99 17.74 50.47
C GLN A 254 -23.89 16.43 51.25
N GLU A 255 -24.11 16.49 52.57
CA GLU A 255 -24.07 15.34 53.48
C GLU A 255 -24.97 14.17 53.01
N ALA A 256 -26.12 14.48 52.42
CA ALA A 256 -27.06 13.49 51.87
C ALA A 256 -26.43 12.56 50.83
N GLU A 257 -25.42 13.02 50.08
CA GLU A 257 -24.75 12.21 49.06
C GLU A 257 -23.73 11.23 49.65
N TYR A 258 -23.20 11.53 50.84
CA TYR A 258 -22.37 10.60 51.61
C TYR A 258 -23.21 9.47 52.21
N LEU A 259 -24.45 9.76 52.63
CA LEU A 259 -25.38 8.76 53.17
C LEU A 259 -25.75 7.69 52.12
N VAL A 260 -25.87 8.07 50.85
CA VAL A 260 -26.15 7.14 49.74
C VAL A 260 -25.02 6.13 49.53
N ILE A 261 -23.77 6.53 49.78
CA ILE A 261 -22.58 5.66 49.67
C ILE A 261 -22.42 4.83 50.96
N ALA A 262 -22.63 5.43 52.12
CA ALA A 262 -22.55 4.74 53.41
C ALA A 262 -23.59 3.61 53.54
N ALA A 263 -24.73 3.74 52.87
CA ALA A 263 -25.78 2.71 52.80
C ALA A 263 -25.37 1.44 52.02
N LYS A 264 -24.23 1.44 51.31
CA LYS A 264 -23.71 0.30 50.53
C LYS A 264 -22.50 -0.36 51.22
N ASP A 265 -22.71 -0.87 52.43
CA ASP A 265 -21.77 -1.71 53.21
C ASP A 265 -20.35 -1.14 53.47
N LEU A 266 -20.16 0.19 53.37
CA LEU A 266 -18.90 0.89 53.71
C LEU A 266 -17.65 0.40 52.96
N SER A 267 -17.78 -0.50 51.99
CA SER A 267 -16.73 -0.82 51.02
C SER A 267 -16.67 0.28 49.97
N ILE A 268 -16.27 1.49 50.38
CA ILE A 268 -16.13 2.63 49.47
C ILE A 268 -15.06 2.26 48.46
N THR A 269 -15.48 1.87 47.27
CA THR A 269 -14.53 1.61 46.18
C THR A 269 -14.03 2.95 45.66
N ALA A 270 -12.77 3.00 45.23
CA ALA A 270 -12.18 4.18 44.60
C ALA A 270 -13.04 4.72 43.45
N GLN A 271 -13.83 3.86 42.78
CA GLN A 271 -14.65 4.26 41.66
C GLN A 271 -15.88 5.08 42.05
N GLU A 272 -16.51 4.76 43.18
CA GLU A 272 -17.72 5.45 43.66
C GLU A 272 -17.47 6.90 44.08
N ILE A 273 -16.26 7.17 44.60
CA ILE A 273 -15.86 8.52 45.02
C ILE A 273 -14.99 9.23 43.97
N SER A 274 -14.71 8.62 42.82
CA SER A 274 -13.90 9.24 41.75
C SER A 274 -14.51 10.55 41.22
N GLY A 275 -15.84 10.68 41.26
CA GLY A 275 -16.57 11.89 40.87
C GLY A 275 -16.49 13.03 41.89
N PHE A 276 -15.95 12.80 43.09
CA PHE A 276 -15.87 13.81 44.14
C PHE A 276 -14.72 14.79 43.87
N PRO A 277 -14.73 15.99 44.49
CA PRO A 277 -13.59 16.91 44.40
C PRO A 277 -12.27 16.23 44.80
N LEU A 278 -11.15 16.65 44.21
CA LEU A 278 -9.83 16.09 44.53
C LEU A 278 -9.40 16.33 45.98
N ALA A 279 -9.81 17.46 46.54
CA ALA A 279 -9.64 17.84 47.93
C ALA A 279 -10.79 18.77 48.31
N LYS A 280 -10.89 19.12 49.60
CA LYS A 280 -11.87 20.09 50.09
C LYS A 280 -11.74 21.42 49.34
N ILE A 281 -12.82 21.88 48.72
CA ILE A 281 -12.90 23.16 48.01
C ILE A 281 -12.97 24.30 49.02
N GLU A 282 -12.06 25.27 48.91
CA GLU A 282 -12.09 26.56 49.61
C GLU A 282 -11.56 27.64 48.66
N ALA A 283 -11.86 28.92 48.95
CA ALA A 283 -11.41 30.04 48.13
C ALA A 283 -9.88 30.04 47.98
N SER A 284 -9.40 30.05 46.73
CA SER A 284 -7.97 30.13 46.38
C SER A 284 -7.06 29.05 47.01
N LYS A 285 -7.63 27.89 47.40
CA LYS A 285 -6.87 26.84 48.10
C LYS A 285 -5.95 26.05 47.15
N PRO A 286 -4.64 25.93 47.45
CA PRO A 286 -3.75 25.04 46.73
C PRO A 286 -4.22 23.57 46.79
N LEU A 287 -4.05 22.82 45.70
CA LEU A 287 -4.37 21.40 45.64
C LEU A 287 -3.29 20.60 46.40
N PRO A 288 -3.61 19.91 47.51
CA PRO A 288 -2.66 19.00 48.14
C PRO A 288 -2.33 17.80 47.23
N LEU A 289 -1.10 17.28 47.33
CA LEU A 289 -0.62 16.16 46.49
C LEU A 289 -0.60 14.80 47.19
N THR A 290 -0.45 14.77 48.53
CA THR A 290 -0.23 13.51 49.28
C THR A 290 -1.12 13.34 50.51
N ALA A 291 -1.57 14.43 51.14
CA ALA A 291 -2.40 14.40 52.34
C ALA A 291 -3.77 15.03 52.08
N THR A 292 -4.85 14.49 52.67
CA THR A 292 -6.22 15.04 52.58
C THR A 292 -6.79 15.15 51.16
N VAL A 293 -6.44 14.20 50.31
CA VAL A 293 -6.95 14.08 48.94
C VAL A 293 -7.99 12.97 48.85
N ASN A 294 -8.82 13.03 47.82
CA ASN A 294 -9.74 11.97 47.46
C ASN A 294 -8.97 10.65 47.24
N PRO A 295 -9.26 9.59 48.01
CA PRO A 295 -8.55 8.30 47.91
C PRO A 295 -8.54 7.71 46.49
N ALA A 296 -9.57 7.97 45.69
CA ALA A 296 -9.64 7.52 44.30
C ALA A 296 -8.54 8.10 43.41
N TRP A 297 -8.05 9.28 43.75
CA TRP A 297 -7.07 10.03 42.97
C TRP A 297 -5.71 10.11 43.67
N ALA A 298 -5.57 9.58 44.89
CA ALA A 298 -4.34 9.66 45.68
C ALA A 298 -3.13 9.08 44.95
N ALA A 299 -3.28 7.91 44.32
CA ALA A 299 -2.20 7.28 43.54
C ALA A 299 -1.83 8.12 42.30
N ALA A 300 -2.82 8.67 41.58
CA ALA A 300 -2.59 9.50 40.41
C ALA A 300 -1.94 10.85 40.76
N LEU A 301 -2.32 11.46 41.88
CA LEU A 301 -1.68 12.67 42.40
C LEU A 301 -0.26 12.42 42.91
N SER A 302 -0.01 11.26 43.52
CA SER A 302 1.35 10.84 43.88
C SER A 302 2.22 10.61 42.63
N ALA A 303 1.65 9.98 41.59
CA ALA A 303 2.33 9.83 40.30
C ALA A 303 2.62 11.18 39.65
N LEU A 304 1.67 12.13 39.67
CA LEU A 304 1.90 13.51 39.24
C LEU A 304 3.03 14.17 40.03
N ALA A 305 3.04 14.01 41.36
CA ALA A 305 4.04 14.61 42.23
C ALA A 305 5.45 14.11 41.91
N ASN A 306 5.59 12.80 41.66
CA ASN A 306 6.87 12.15 41.39
C ASN A 306 7.35 12.37 39.95
N ALA A 307 6.47 12.22 38.97
CA ALA A 307 6.83 12.25 37.55
C ALA A 307 6.90 13.67 36.96
N ALA A 308 6.11 14.62 37.50
CA ALA A 308 6.01 15.97 36.94
C ALA A 308 6.39 17.07 37.94
N VAL A 309 5.76 17.12 39.13
CA VAL A 309 5.94 18.25 40.06
C VAL A 309 7.38 18.37 40.55
N THR A 310 7.90 17.31 41.17
CA THR A 310 9.26 17.27 41.72
C THR A 310 10.33 17.60 40.67
N PRO A 311 10.34 16.96 39.48
CA PRO A 311 11.38 17.21 38.50
C PRO A 311 11.20 18.52 37.71
N LEU A 312 9.99 19.03 37.50
CA LEU A 312 9.75 20.23 36.69
C LEU A 312 9.64 21.54 37.48
N LEU A 313 9.12 21.48 38.71
CA LEU A 313 8.90 22.65 39.59
C LEU A 313 9.80 22.68 40.83
N GLY A 314 10.55 21.61 41.10
CA GLY A 314 11.47 21.51 42.22
C GLY A 314 10.96 20.63 43.38
N ALA A 315 11.91 20.10 44.16
CA ALA A 315 11.63 19.22 45.28
C ALA A 315 10.91 19.93 46.42
N GLY A 316 10.13 19.15 47.20
CA GLY A 316 9.49 19.62 48.44
C GLY A 316 8.12 20.28 48.28
N LYS A 317 7.59 20.40 47.06
CA LYS A 317 6.20 20.83 46.86
C LYS A 317 5.22 19.74 47.31
N THR A 318 4.43 20.03 48.34
CA THR A 318 3.37 19.16 48.86
C THR A 318 1.98 19.56 48.39
N SER A 319 1.86 20.72 47.73
CA SER A 319 0.64 21.23 47.11
C SER A 319 0.94 22.03 45.84
N LEU A 320 -0.04 22.11 44.94
CA LEU A 320 0.01 22.91 43.71
C LEU A 320 -0.91 24.11 43.81
N THR A 321 -0.37 25.30 43.48
CA THR A 321 -1.21 26.46 43.15
C THR A 321 -1.72 26.37 41.71
N GLU A 322 -2.70 27.19 41.36
CA GLU A 322 -3.18 27.29 39.97
C GLU A 322 -2.08 27.80 39.01
N ALA A 323 -1.20 28.68 39.51
CA ALA A 323 -0.03 29.14 38.78
C ALA A 323 0.98 27.99 38.54
N ASP A 324 1.20 27.13 39.54
CA ASP A 324 2.04 25.93 39.40
C ASP A 324 1.47 24.97 38.38
N TRP A 325 0.15 24.77 38.41
CA TRP A 325 -0.53 23.91 37.45
C TRP A 325 -0.39 24.44 36.01
N THR A 326 -0.58 25.74 35.81
CA THR A 326 -0.36 26.39 34.51
C THR A 326 1.10 26.25 34.05
N ALA A 327 2.06 26.42 34.96
CA ALA A 327 3.48 26.25 34.65
C ALA A 327 3.83 24.80 34.27
N LEU A 328 3.21 23.80 34.89
CA LEU A 328 3.39 22.39 34.52
C LEU A 328 2.87 22.12 33.10
N LEU A 329 1.66 22.58 32.79
CA LEU A 329 1.08 22.45 31.45
C LEU A 329 1.99 23.10 30.39
N ALA A 330 2.51 24.30 30.68
CA ALA A 330 3.43 24.99 29.77
C ALA A 330 4.73 24.21 29.53
N LYS A 331 5.28 23.56 30.56
CA LYS A 331 6.53 22.77 30.46
C LYS A 331 6.39 21.49 29.64
N VAL A 332 5.19 20.92 29.51
CA VAL A 332 4.95 19.72 28.68
C VAL A 332 4.23 20.02 27.37
N GLY A 333 3.69 21.23 27.18
CA GLY A 333 2.87 21.56 26.00
C GLY A 333 3.61 21.38 24.67
N ALA A 334 4.90 21.73 24.62
CA ALA A 334 5.70 21.52 23.41
C ALA A 334 5.88 20.03 23.07
N PHE A 335 6.07 19.19 24.10
CA PHE A 335 6.13 17.73 23.98
C PHE A 335 4.78 17.14 23.50
N GLU A 336 3.68 17.60 24.08
CA GLU A 336 2.32 17.16 23.68
C GLU A 336 2.02 17.52 22.22
N CYS A 337 2.37 18.73 21.78
CA CYS A 337 2.23 19.12 20.37
C CYS A 337 3.10 18.27 19.44
N TRP A 338 4.35 18.00 19.82
CA TRP A 338 5.26 17.16 19.02
C TRP A 338 4.77 15.71 18.92
N THR A 339 4.32 15.13 20.04
CA THR A 339 3.78 13.75 20.05
C THR A 339 2.46 13.64 19.29
N ALA A 340 1.58 14.64 19.38
CA ALA A 340 0.36 14.69 18.57
C ALA A 340 0.65 14.83 17.07
N GLY A 341 1.78 15.46 16.71
CA GLY A 341 2.25 15.58 15.33
C GLY A 341 3.03 14.37 14.81
N LYS A 342 2.96 13.21 15.48
CA LYS A 342 3.62 11.99 14.99
C LYS A 342 3.04 11.59 13.63
N PRO A 343 3.88 11.40 12.60
CA PRO A 343 3.40 11.00 11.29
C PRO A 343 2.83 9.58 11.34
N VAL A 344 1.67 9.37 10.71
CA VAL A 344 1.07 8.05 10.54
C VAL A 344 1.67 7.44 9.28
N THR A 345 2.58 6.48 9.45
CA THR A 345 3.26 5.80 8.35
C THR A 345 3.11 4.29 8.48
N ALA A 346 3.02 3.59 7.36
CA ALA A 346 2.92 2.14 7.37
C ALA A 346 4.24 1.47 7.77
N VAL A 347 5.36 2.17 7.57
CA VAL A 347 6.71 1.74 7.94
C VAL A 347 6.99 1.75 9.44
N GLU A 348 6.12 2.35 10.27
CA GLU A 348 6.29 2.39 11.73
C GLU A 348 6.46 0.99 12.33
N LYS A 349 5.77 -0.01 11.78
CA LYS A 349 5.82 -1.41 12.22
C LYS A 349 7.20 -2.05 12.14
N ILE A 350 8.09 -1.53 11.28
CA ILE A 350 9.46 -2.01 11.13
C ILE A 350 10.35 -1.53 12.30
N GLY A 351 9.98 -0.40 12.91
CA GLY A 351 10.71 0.20 14.03
C GLY A 351 11.87 1.11 13.62
N LEU A 352 12.02 2.21 14.35
CA LEU A 352 13.04 3.24 14.12
C LEU A 352 14.49 2.72 14.02
N PRO A 353 14.95 1.77 14.86
CA PRO A 353 16.32 1.25 14.75
C PRO A 353 16.61 0.62 13.39
N ARG A 354 15.67 -0.19 12.89
CA ARG A 354 15.79 -0.87 11.60
C ARG A 354 15.67 0.10 10.42
N LEU A 355 14.76 1.07 10.49
CA LEU A 355 14.66 2.12 9.46
C LEU A 355 15.95 2.93 9.32
N ARG A 356 16.59 3.28 10.45
CA ARG A 356 17.87 3.99 10.49
C ARG A 356 19.04 3.12 10.02
N GLU A 357 19.04 1.84 10.33
CA GLU A 357 20.00 0.86 9.80
C GLU A 357 19.91 0.79 8.27
N LEU A 358 18.70 0.59 7.74
CA LEU A 358 18.44 0.52 6.30
C LEU A 358 18.89 1.81 5.59
N ALA A 359 18.66 2.98 6.20
CA ALA A 359 19.11 4.27 5.67
C ALA A 359 20.64 4.42 5.58
N LYS A 360 21.41 3.75 6.44
CA LYS A 360 22.89 3.85 6.46
C LYS A 360 23.60 2.74 5.69
N SER A 361 22.90 1.63 5.43
CA SER A 361 23.48 0.38 4.91
C SER A 361 23.81 0.37 3.41
N GLY A 362 23.37 1.38 2.64
CA GLY A 362 23.50 1.37 1.17
C GLY A 362 22.56 0.39 0.46
N VAL A 363 21.68 -0.30 1.20
CA VAL A 363 20.77 -1.32 0.66
C VAL A 363 19.72 -0.69 -0.26
N LYS A 364 19.33 0.56 -0.02
CA LYS A 364 18.32 1.28 -0.81
C LYS A 364 18.79 1.50 -2.25
N GLU A 365 20.05 1.88 -2.40
CA GLU A 365 20.72 2.09 -3.68
C GLU A 365 20.86 0.77 -4.45
N LYS A 366 21.18 -0.33 -3.75
CA LYS A 366 21.19 -1.67 -4.33
C LYS A 366 19.81 -2.10 -4.84
N ILE A 367 18.75 -1.84 -4.08
CA ILE A 367 17.37 -2.15 -4.51
C ILE A 367 16.99 -1.31 -5.74
N ALA A 368 17.28 -0.01 -5.73
CA ALA A 368 17.00 0.87 -6.87
C ALA A 368 17.74 0.42 -8.13
N GLU A 369 19.00 -0.01 -8.00
CA GLU A 369 19.78 -0.55 -9.12
C GLU A 369 19.20 -1.87 -9.64
N LEU A 370 18.75 -2.78 -8.78
CA LEU A 370 18.08 -4.01 -9.22
C LEU A 370 16.77 -3.71 -9.98
N ILE A 371 15.96 -2.76 -9.50
CA ILE A 371 14.73 -2.32 -10.19
C ILE A 371 15.07 -1.76 -11.57
N LYS A 372 16.12 -0.93 -11.65
CA LYS A 372 16.57 -0.33 -12.91
C LYS A 372 17.10 -1.38 -13.89
N GLN A 373 17.86 -2.36 -13.40
CA GLN A 373 18.36 -3.48 -14.20
C GLN A 373 17.21 -4.31 -14.75
N ASP A 374 16.19 -4.57 -13.95
CA ASP A 374 14.98 -5.25 -14.42
C ASP A 374 14.28 -4.42 -15.51
N ALA A 375 13.91 -3.17 -15.19
CA ALA A 375 13.18 -2.31 -16.11
C ALA A 375 13.91 -2.05 -17.45
N ALA A 376 15.24 -2.11 -17.48
CA ALA A 376 16.01 -1.97 -18.72
C ALA A 376 15.73 -3.10 -19.73
N LEU A 377 15.24 -4.26 -19.27
CA LEU A 377 14.90 -5.40 -20.12
C LEU A 377 13.46 -5.34 -20.65
N GLU A 378 12.68 -4.30 -20.33
CA GLU A 378 11.27 -4.19 -20.74
C GLU A 378 11.07 -4.43 -22.24
N GLY A 379 11.92 -3.82 -23.08
CA GLY A 379 11.85 -3.97 -24.54
C GLY A 379 12.21 -5.36 -25.07
N GLU A 380 12.89 -6.19 -24.27
CA GLU A 380 13.23 -7.58 -24.61
C GLU A 380 12.08 -8.55 -24.30
N PHE A 381 11.21 -8.19 -23.35
CA PHE A 381 10.11 -9.03 -22.87
C PHE A 381 8.71 -8.56 -23.29
N ASN A 382 8.55 -7.34 -23.83
CA ASN A 382 7.28 -6.78 -24.33
C ASN A 382 7.02 -6.99 -25.83
N GLN A 383 7.68 -7.96 -26.49
CA GLN A 383 7.52 -8.24 -27.93
C GLN A 383 6.42 -9.25 -28.25
#